data_AF-A0A379S0D5-F1
#
_entry.id   AF-A0A379S0D5-F1
#
_cell.length_a   1.000
_cell.length_b   1.000
_cell.length_c   1.000
_cell.angle_alpha   90.00
_cell.angle_beta   90.00
_cell.angle_gamma   90.00
#
_symmetry.space_group_name_H-M   'P 1'
#
loop_
_entity.id
_entity.type
_entity.pdbx_description
1 polymer ?
#
loop_
_entity_poly.entity_id
_entity_poly.type
_entity_poly.pdbx_seq_one_letter_code
_entity_poly.pdbx_strand_id
1 'polypeptide(L)' 'MLAVPFAPQAVAKTAATTAASQPEIASGSAMIVDLNTHKVIYSNHPDLVRPIASITKLMTAMVVLDARLAAG' A
#
# COMPACT_ATOMS: atom_id res chain seq x y z
N MET A 1 -44.47 24.85 -40.52
CA MET A 1 -43.44 23.93 -40.01
C MET A 1 -42.40 24.76 -39.27
N LEU A 2 -42.41 24.77 -37.94
CA LEU A 2 -41.47 25.56 -37.13
C LEU A 2 -40.18 24.76 -36.90
N ALA A 3 -39.05 25.30 -37.32
CA ALA A 3 -37.73 24.70 -37.12
C ALA A 3 -37.25 24.99 -35.68
N VAL A 4 -36.89 23.93 -34.95
CA VAL A 4 -36.26 24.05 -33.63
C VAL A 4 -34.76 24.23 -33.83
N PRO A 5 -34.13 25.30 -33.30
CA PRO A 5 -32.69 25.49 -33.43
C PRO A 5 -31.95 24.47 -32.56
N PHE A 6 -30.99 23.77 -33.16
CA PHE A 6 -30.12 22.82 -32.49
C PHE A 6 -29.01 23.60 -31.76
N ALA A 7 -29.10 23.69 -30.43
CA ALA A 7 -28.04 24.28 -29.62
C ALA A 7 -26.87 23.31 -29.45
N PRO A 8 -25.60 23.76 -29.51
CA PRO A 8 -24.45 22.88 -29.32
C PRO A 8 -24.44 22.32 -27.88
N GLN A 9 -24.43 21.00 -27.77
CA GLN A 9 -24.29 20.28 -26.51
C GLN A 9 -22.81 20.31 -26.09
N ALA A 10 -22.50 20.92 -24.95
CA ALA A 10 -21.15 20.92 -24.40
C ALA A 10 -20.85 19.55 -23.77
N VAL A 11 -19.89 18.81 -24.35
CA VAL A 11 -19.40 17.54 -23.79
C VAL A 11 -18.35 17.86 -22.72
N ALA A 12 -18.64 17.56 -21.46
CA ALA A 12 -17.69 17.74 -20.37
C ALA A 12 -16.52 16.76 -20.53
N LYS A 13 -15.28 17.28 -20.56
CA LYS A 13 -14.06 16.47 -20.60
C LYS A 13 -13.79 15.91 -19.21
N THR A 14 -13.96 14.60 -19.03
CA THR A 14 -13.60 13.91 -17.79
C THR A 14 -12.11 14.10 -17.55
N ALA A 15 -11.74 14.70 -16.42
CA ALA A 15 -10.36 14.82 -16.00
C ALA A 15 -9.79 13.42 -15.75
N ALA A 16 -8.71 13.07 -16.43
CA ALA A 16 -7.99 11.83 -16.17
C ALA A 16 -7.33 11.95 -14.79
N THR A 17 -7.65 11.03 -13.88
CA THR A 17 -6.93 10.90 -12.61
C THR A 17 -5.53 10.37 -12.91
N THR A 18 -4.52 11.23 -12.80
CA THR A 18 -3.11 10.81 -12.85
C THR A 18 -2.88 9.83 -11.70
N ALA A 19 -2.51 8.60 -12.02
CA ALA A 19 -2.08 7.64 -11.00
C ALA A 19 -0.88 8.24 -10.26
N ALA A 20 -0.97 8.31 -8.92
CA ALA A 20 0.16 8.74 -8.11
C ALA A 20 1.34 7.79 -8.37
N SER A 21 2.51 8.35 -8.66
CA SER A 21 3.74 7.58 -8.77
C SER A 21 4.00 6.83 -7.47
N GLN A 22 4.44 5.57 -7.57
CA GLN A 22 4.84 4.80 -6.40
C GLN A 22 6.01 5.50 -5.69
N PRO A 23 6.11 5.36 -4.35
CA PRO A 23 7.21 5.97 -3.60
C PRO A 23 8.55 5.39 -4.05
N GLU A 24 9.56 6.27 -4.17
CA GLU A 24 10.94 5.85 -4.33
C GLU A 24 11.51 5.51 -2.94
N ILE A 25 11.87 4.25 -2.74
CA ILE A 25 12.42 3.75 -1.48
C ILE A 25 13.86 3.30 -1.71
N ALA A 26 14.80 3.88 -0.97
CA ALA A 26 16.23 3.59 -1.07
C ALA A 26 16.66 2.29 -0.35
N SER A 27 15.77 1.68 0.44
CA SER A 27 16.04 0.42 1.11
C SER A 27 16.13 -0.73 0.09
N GLY A 28 17.11 -1.64 0.27
CA GLY A 28 17.25 -2.79 -0.64
C GLY A 28 16.09 -3.82 -0.62
N SER A 29 15.16 -3.69 0.33
CA SER A 29 13.91 -4.46 0.41
C SER A 29 12.88 -3.62 1.15
N ALA A 30 11.62 -3.64 0.70
CA ALA A 30 10.50 -2.96 1.35
C ALA A 30 9.15 -3.58 0.96
N MET A 31 8.19 -3.55 1.87
CA MET A 31 6.80 -3.96 1.62
C MET A 31 5.84 -3.09 2.43
N ILE A 32 4.76 -2.61 1.80
CA ILE A 32 3.69 -1.85 2.46
C ILE A 32 2.39 -2.61 2.26
N VAL A 33 1.71 -2.87 3.37
CA VAL A 33 0.45 -3.63 3.40
C VAL A 33 -0.61 -2.80 4.11
N ASP A 34 -1.81 -2.71 3.53
CA ASP A 34 -2.99 -2.21 4.23
C ASP A 34 -3.44 -3.26 5.26
N LEU A 35 -3.42 -2.92 6.55
CA LEU A 35 -3.76 -3.86 7.61
C LEU A 35 -5.25 -4.20 7.70
N ASN A 36 -6.14 -3.42 7.08
CA ASN A 36 -7.59 -3.70 7.06
C ASN A 36 -7.96 -4.67 5.94
N THR A 37 -7.36 -4.49 4.76
CA THR A 37 -7.67 -5.27 3.55
C THR A 37 -6.64 -6.36 3.25
N HIS A 38 -5.51 -6.35 3.96
CA HIS A 38 -4.32 -7.16 3.69
C HIS A 38 -3.76 -7.00 2.26
N LYS A 39 -4.11 -5.91 1.57
CA LYS A 39 -3.63 -5.63 0.23
C LYS A 39 -2.21 -5.09 0.29
N VAL A 40 -1.32 -5.67 -0.52
CA VAL A 40 0.02 -5.11 -0.78
C VAL A 40 -0.14 -3.84 -1.63
N ILE A 41 0.29 -2.70 -1.10
CA ILE A 41 0.27 -1.40 -1.79
C ILE A 41 1.60 -1.15 -2.52
N TYR A 42 2.69 -1.71 -1.99
CA TYR A 42 4.04 -1.59 -2.54
C TYR A 42 4.88 -2.82 -2.16
N SER A 43 5.73 -3.29 -3.07
CA SER A 43 6.69 -4.36 -2.82
C SER A 43 7.98 -4.18 -3.63
N ASN A 44 9.12 -4.30 -2.97
CA ASN A 44 10.44 -4.35 -3.59
C ASN A 44 11.27 -5.43 -2.88
N HIS A 45 11.64 -6.48 -3.60
CA HIS A 45 12.36 -7.66 -3.07
C HIS A 45 11.86 -8.17 -1.70
N PRO A 46 10.54 -8.42 -1.52
CA PRO A 46 9.96 -8.75 -0.21
C PRO A 46 10.45 -10.09 0.36
N ASP A 47 10.79 -11.05 -0.50
CA ASP A 47 11.20 -12.42 -0.12
C ASP A 47 12.72 -12.63 -0.09
N LEU A 48 13.50 -11.56 -0.28
CA LEU A 48 14.96 -11.64 -0.26
C LEU A 48 15.44 -11.86 1.19
N VAL A 49 16.13 -12.98 1.43
CA VAL A 49 16.65 -13.34 2.76
C VAL A 49 17.85 -12.44 3.13
N ARG A 50 17.76 -11.77 4.29
CA ARG A 50 18.76 -10.80 4.76
C ARG A 50 18.92 -10.84 6.28
N PRO A 51 20.06 -10.43 6.85
CA PRO A 51 20.18 -10.24 8.29
C PRO A 51 19.22 -9.15 8.79
N ILE A 52 18.36 -9.51 9.76
CA ILE A 52 17.31 -8.62 10.30
C ILE A 52 17.70 -7.94 11.63
N ALA A 53 18.86 -8.30 12.19
CA ALA A 53 19.42 -7.76 13.43
C ALA A 53 18.38 -7.69 14.57
N SER A 54 18.12 -6.50 15.13
CA SER A 54 17.22 -6.33 16.26
C SER A 54 15.75 -6.67 15.98
N ILE A 55 15.33 -6.81 14.71
CA ILE A 55 13.95 -7.23 14.37
C ILE A 55 13.67 -8.65 14.90
N THR A 56 14.69 -9.50 15.04
CA THR A 56 14.56 -10.83 15.68
C THR A 56 13.89 -10.75 17.06
N LYS A 57 14.06 -9.63 17.78
CA LYS A 57 13.44 -9.43 19.11
C LYS A 57 11.91 -9.46 19.06
N LEU A 58 11.28 -9.14 17.94
CA LEU A 58 9.82 -9.24 17.79
C LEU A 58 9.33 -10.68 17.92
N MET A 59 10.05 -11.63 17.28
CA MET A 59 9.72 -13.05 17.42
C MET A 59 9.99 -13.54 18.85
N THR A 60 11.08 -13.09 19.48
CA THR A 60 11.35 -13.42 20.89
C THR A 60 10.20 -12.95 21.80
N ALA A 61 9.75 -11.70 21.64
CA ALA A 61 8.64 -11.17 22.42
C ALA A 61 7.33 -11.93 22.15
N MET A 62 7.02 -12.22 20.88
CA MET A 62 5.85 -13.01 20.50
C MET A 62 5.84 -14.37 21.20
N VAL A 63 6.96 -15.11 21.15
CA VAL A 63 7.07 -16.45 21.78
C VAL A 63 6.92 -16.38 23.30
N VAL A 64 7.51 -15.38 23.97
CA VAL A 64 7.39 -15.21 25.43
C VAL A 64 5.95 -14.90 25.83
N LEU A 65 5.28 -13.99 25.12
CA LEU A 65 3.89 -13.61 25.38
C LEU A 65 2.94 -14.78 25.12
N ASP A 66 3.14 -15.52 24.03
CA ASP A 66 2.34 -16.70 23.68
C ASP A 66 2.50 -17.84 24.71
N ALA A 67 3.71 -18.01 25.25
CA ALA A 67 3.98 -18.92 26.36
C ALA A 67 3.39 -18.46 27.70
N ARG A 68 2.80 -17.25 27.77
CA ARG A 68 2.23 -16.63 28.98
C ARG A 68 3.22 -16.57 30.14
N LEU A 69 4.51 -16.51 29.82
CA LEU A 69 5.57 -16.32 30.80
C LEU A 69 5.55 -14.84 31.17
N ALA A 70 5.09 -14.53 32.39
CA ALA A 70 5.07 -13.16 32.86
C ALA A 70 6.48 -12.58 32.76
N ALA A 71 6.60 -11.38 32.17
CA ALA A 71 7.78 -10.55 32.35
C ALA A 71 7.74 -10.09 33.82
N GLY A 72 8.32 -10.89 34.71
CA GLY A 72 8.53 -10.52 36.10
C GLY A 72 9.39 -9.27 36.22
#